data_AF-A0A0Q4P0U4-F1
#
_entry.id   AF-A0A0Q4P0U4-F1
#
_cell.length_a   1.000
_cell.length_b   1.000
_cell.length_c   1.000
_cell.angle_alpha   90.00
_cell.angle_beta   90.00
_cell.angle_gamma   90.00
#
_symmetry.space_group_name_H-M   'P 1'
#
loop_
_entity.id
_entity.type
_entity.pdbx_description
1 polymer ?
#
loop_
_entity_poly.entity_id
_entity_poly.type
_entity_poly.pdbx_seq_one_letter_code
_entity_poly.pdbx_strand_id
1 'polypeptide(L)'
;MADVLALISRERDIPIRLLVHVSRCRAETARARQVAMYLAHVVKGISLTAIGSAFGRDRTTVSYACGLIEDMRDDPGFDAELDRLEALLNETREH
;
A
#
# COMPACT_ATOMS: atom_id res chain seq x y z
N MET A 1 3.83 8.26 -4.43
CA MET A 1 3.55 6.95 -5.08
C MET A 1 4.82 6.13 -5.30
N ALA A 2 5.85 6.68 -5.95
CA ALA A 2 7.07 5.92 -6.29
C ALA A 2 7.73 5.25 -5.07
N ASP A 3 7.98 6.01 -4.00
CA ASP A 3 8.64 5.49 -2.79
C ASP A 3 7.85 4.36 -2.12
N VAL A 4 6.51 4.49 -2.10
CA VAL A 4 5.62 3.47 -1.52
C VAL A 4 5.69 2.18 -2.32
N LEU A 5 5.64 2.26 -3.66
CA LEU A 5 5.74 1.09 -4.51
C LEU A 5 7.12 0.43 -4.41
N ALA A 6 8.20 1.23 -4.34
CA ALA A 6 9.56 0.73 -4.21
C ALA A 6 9.77 0.02 -2.86
N LEU A 7 9.29 0.61 -1.76
CA LEU A 7 9.37 0.00 -0.43
C LEU A 7 8.62 -1.33 -0.39
N ILE A 8 7.36 -1.35 -0.81
CA ILE A 8 6.53 -2.57 -0.75
C ILE A 8 7.05 -3.65 -1.69
N SER A 9 7.59 -3.25 -2.85
CA SER A 9 8.22 -4.19 -3.76
C SER A 9 9.40 -4.92 -3.12
N ARG A 10 10.27 -4.17 -2.43
CA ARG A 10 11.43 -4.73 -1.72
C ARG A 10 11.03 -5.58 -0.53
N GLU A 11 10.11 -5.08 0.30
CA GLU A 11 9.71 -5.73 1.54
C GLU A 11 8.99 -7.07 1.30
N ARG A 12 8.19 -7.14 0.23
CA ARG A 12 7.37 -8.30 -0.07
C ARG A 12 7.93 -9.19 -1.18
N ASP A 13 9.12 -8.88 -1.68
CA ASP A 13 9.73 -9.55 -2.85
C ASP A 13 8.79 -9.64 -4.07
N ILE A 14 8.01 -8.57 -4.31
CA ILE A 14 7.03 -8.51 -5.41
C ILE A 14 7.47 -7.44 -6.40
N PRO A 15 7.65 -7.74 -7.70
CA PRO A 15 7.94 -6.73 -8.70
C PRO A 15 6.88 -5.61 -8.75
N ILE A 16 7.29 -4.34 -8.79
CA ILE A 16 6.40 -3.16 -8.86
C ILE A 16 5.31 -3.32 -9.94
N ARG A 17 5.68 -3.84 -11.12
CA ARG A 17 4.72 -4.08 -12.21
C ARG A 17 3.54 -4.94 -11.79
N LEU A 18 3.75 -5.93 -10.90
CA LEU A 18 2.68 -6.76 -10.39
C LEU A 18 1.82 -5.98 -9.41
N LEU A 19 2.38 -5.11 -8.57
CA LEU A 19 1.58 -4.26 -7.68
C LEU A 19 0.59 -3.38 -8.45
N VAL A 20 0.97 -2.81 -9.58
CA VAL A 20 0.07 -1.96 -10.38
C VAL A 20 -0.77 -2.72 -11.41
N HIS A 21 -0.51 -4.03 -11.61
CA HIS A 21 -1.21 -4.81 -12.63
C HIS A 21 -2.68 -5.05 -12.28
N VAL A 22 -3.55 -5.01 -13.29
CA VAL A 22 -5.01 -5.13 -13.12
C VAL A 22 -5.47 -6.57 -12.82
N SER A 23 -4.76 -7.59 -13.30
CA SER A 23 -5.18 -9.00 -13.14
C SER A 23 -5.21 -9.50 -11.69
N ARG A 24 -6.12 -10.44 -11.40
CA ARG A 24 -6.13 -11.18 -10.13
C ARG A 24 -4.81 -11.94 -10.01
N CYS A 25 -4.06 -11.64 -8.96
CA CYS A 25 -2.83 -12.35 -8.60
C CYS A 25 -3.09 -13.17 -7.33
N ARG A 26 -2.07 -13.92 -6.90
CA ARG A 26 -2.07 -14.65 -5.61
C ARG A 26 -2.45 -13.71 -4.46
N ALA A 27 -3.05 -14.27 -3.40
CA ALA A 27 -3.55 -13.52 -2.25
C ALA A 27 -2.50 -12.57 -1.65
N GLU A 28 -1.25 -13.01 -1.62
CA GLU A 28 -0.10 -12.22 -1.16
C GLU A 28 0.10 -10.92 -1.97
N THR A 29 0.04 -10.99 -3.30
CA THR A 29 0.13 -9.80 -4.14
C THR A 29 -1.08 -8.87 -3.96
N ALA A 30 -2.27 -9.43 -3.71
CA ALA A 30 -3.45 -8.61 -3.41
C ALA A 30 -3.26 -7.83 -2.09
N ARG A 31 -2.75 -8.50 -1.04
CA ARG A 31 -2.43 -7.86 0.24
C ARG A 31 -1.36 -6.78 0.10
N ALA A 32 -0.29 -7.05 -0.62
CA ALA A 32 0.76 -6.06 -0.87
C ALA A 32 0.22 -4.80 -1.57
N ARG A 33 -0.72 -4.95 -2.52
CA ARG A 33 -1.40 -3.81 -3.14
C ARG A 33 -2.26 -3.03 -2.16
N GLN A 34 -3.01 -3.70 -1.29
CA GLN A 34 -3.84 -3.05 -0.29
C GLN A 34 -2.99 -2.24 0.69
N VAL A 35 -1.88 -2.81 1.16
CA VAL A 35 -0.90 -2.10 2.01
C VAL A 35 -0.30 -0.89 1.27
N ALA A 36 0.10 -1.04 0.00
CA ALA A 36 0.63 0.07 -0.78
C ALA A 36 -0.40 1.20 -0.99
N MET A 37 -1.67 0.85 -1.22
CA MET A 37 -2.77 1.81 -1.33
C MET A 37 -2.99 2.56 0.01
N TYR A 38 -3.00 1.82 1.12
CA TYR A 38 -3.15 2.37 2.46
C TYR A 38 -2.03 3.37 2.80
N LEU A 39 -0.78 2.95 2.68
CA LEU A 39 0.38 3.79 3.02
C LEU A 39 0.49 5.02 2.11
N ALA A 40 0.12 4.89 0.83
CA ALA A 40 0.05 6.04 -0.07
C ALA A 40 -0.97 7.07 0.40
N HIS A 41 -2.10 6.63 0.96
CA HIS A 41 -3.12 7.51 1.49
C HIS A 41 -2.73 8.12 2.84
N VAL A 42 -2.40 7.26 3.82
CA VAL A 42 -2.19 7.66 5.22
C VAL A 42 -0.86 8.37 5.43
N VAL A 43 0.23 7.86 4.87
CA VAL A 43 1.57 8.43 5.09
C VAL A 43 1.88 9.57 4.13
N LYS A 44 1.48 9.44 2.86
CA LYS A 44 1.83 10.43 1.82
C LYS A 44 0.68 11.41 1.50
N GLY A 45 -0.49 11.27 2.12
CA GLY A 45 -1.63 12.16 1.91
C GLY A 45 -2.21 12.12 0.50
N ILE A 46 -1.94 11.07 -0.29
CA ILE A 46 -2.37 10.98 -1.68
C ILE A 46 -3.87 10.67 -1.70
N SER A 47 -4.62 11.35 -2.57
CA SER A 47 -6.07 11.14 -2.67
C SER A 47 -6.42 9.75 -3.20
N LEU A 48 -7.54 9.19 -2.73
CA LEU A 48 -8.03 7.87 -3.17
C LEU A 48 -8.20 7.80 -4.69
N THR A 49 -8.63 8.90 -5.32
CA THR A 49 -8.76 8.99 -6.78
C THR A 49 -7.40 8.89 -7.47
N ALA A 50 -6.39 9.62 -7.01
CA ALA A 50 -5.05 9.58 -7.60
C ALA A 50 -4.39 8.20 -7.42
N ILE A 51 -4.58 7.57 -6.25
CA ILE A 51 -4.15 6.19 -6.00
C ILE A 51 -4.88 5.25 -6.96
N GLY A 52 -6.21 5.37 -7.08
CA GLY A 52 -7.00 4.57 -8.00
C GLY A 52 -6.48 4.65 -9.44
N SER A 53 -6.23 5.86 -9.93
CA SER A 53 -5.63 6.06 -11.26
C SER A 53 -4.27 5.37 -11.41
N ALA A 54 -3.39 5.46 -10.40
CA ALA A 54 -2.06 4.83 -10.43
C ALA A 54 -2.11 3.29 -10.46
N PHE A 55 -3.14 2.69 -9.86
CA PHE A 55 -3.35 1.23 -9.83
C PHE A 55 -4.34 0.72 -10.88
N GLY A 56 -4.89 1.61 -11.72
CA GLY A 56 -5.95 1.27 -12.68
C GLY A 56 -7.24 0.77 -12.01
N ARG A 57 -7.59 1.31 -10.84
CA ARG A 57 -8.76 0.93 -10.03
C ARG A 57 -9.64 2.13 -9.71
N ASP A 58 -10.90 1.87 -9.39
CA ASP A 58 -11.81 2.92 -8.90
C ASP A 58 -11.44 3.36 -7.48
N ARG A 59 -11.71 4.62 -7.14
CA ARG A 59 -11.46 5.18 -5.79
C ARG A 59 -12.14 4.36 -4.67
N THR A 60 -13.27 3.71 -4.95
CA THR A 60 -13.97 2.83 -4.00
C THR A 60 -13.18 1.55 -3.73
N THR A 61 -12.42 1.04 -4.70
CA THR A 61 -11.49 -0.08 -4.49
C THR A 61 -10.38 0.32 -3.52
N VAL A 62 -9.86 1.55 -3.64
CA VAL A 62 -8.86 2.08 -2.72
C VAL A 62 -9.46 2.27 -1.33
N SER A 63 -10.65 2.85 -1.24
CA SER A 63 -11.38 3.00 0.03
C SER A 63 -11.60 1.66 0.72
N TYR A 64 -11.99 0.63 -0.03
CA TYR A 64 -12.17 -0.72 0.47
C TYR A 64 -10.85 -1.33 0.95
N ALA A 65 -9.76 -1.14 0.19
CA ALA A 65 -8.43 -1.56 0.61
C ALA A 65 -7.99 -0.89 1.92
N CYS A 66 -8.24 0.42 2.08
CA CYS A 66 -7.93 1.12 3.33
C CYS A 66 -8.72 0.53 4.51
N GLY A 67 -10.02 0.29 4.35
CA GLY A 67 -10.84 -0.33 5.39
C GLY A 67 -10.33 -1.72 5.80
N LEU A 68 -9.96 -2.57 4.84
CA LEU A 68 -9.39 -3.89 5.15
C LEU A 68 -8.06 -3.81 5.90
N ILE A 69 -7.23 -2.82 5.61
CA ILE A 69 -5.96 -2.64 6.32
C ILE A 69 -6.20 -2.13 7.74
N GLU A 70 -7.12 -1.17 7.93
CA GLU A 70 -7.53 -0.71 9.27
C GLU A 70 -8.07 -1.88 10.12
N ASP A 71 -8.96 -2.70 9.57
CA ASP A 71 -9.48 -3.89 10.27
C ASP A 71 -8.36 -4.87 10.66
N MET A 72 -7.28 -4.93 9.88
CA MET A 72 -6.13 -5.79 10.17
C MET A 72 -5.18 -5.21 11.21
N ARG A 73 -5.18 -3.88 11.44
CA ARG A 73 -4.37 -3.24 12.50
C ARG A 73 -4.84 -3.63 13.90
N ASP A 74 -6.01 -4.23 14.04
CA ASP A 74 -6.44 -4.85 15.30
C ASP A 74 -5.54 -6.02 15.74
N ASP A 75 -4.77 -6.62 14.82
CA ASP A 75 -3.72 -7.59 15.15
C ASP A 75 -2.40 -6.88 15.49
N PRO A 76 -1.88 -7.01 16.73
CA PRO A 76 -0.66 -6.29 17.14
C PRO A 76 0.59 -6.63 16.33
N GLY A 77 0.66 -7.84 15.76
CA GLY A 77 1.79 -8.25 14.94
C GLY A 77 1.78 -7.55 13.58
N PHE A 78 0.61 -7.43 12.97
CA PHE A 78 0.40 -6.69 11.75
C PHE A 78 0.55 -5.18 11.95
N ASP A 79 0.01 -4.64 13.05
CA ASP A 79 0.12 -3.21 13.40
C ASP A 79 1.58 -2.78 13.54
N ALA A 80 2.38 -3.54 14.31
CA ALA A 80 3.81 -3.27 14.45
C ALA A 80 4.59 -3.39 13.13
N GLU A 81 4.17 -4.30 12.24
CA GLU A 81 4.73 -4.36 10.89
C GLU A 81 4.38 -3.12 10.06
N LEU A 82 3.13 -2.64 10.11
CA LEU A 82 2.74 -1.41 9.43
C LEU A 82 3.47 -0.20 9.96
N ASP A 83 3.57 -0.02 11.28
CA ASP A 83 4.28 1.09 11.89
C ASP A 83 5.73 1.19 11.41
N ARG A 84 6.42 0.04 11.28
CA ARG A 84 7.77 -0.02 10.71
C ARG A 84 7.80 0.47 9.26
N LEU A 85 6.82 0.11 8.44
CA LEU A 85 6.76 0.57 7.04
C LEU A 85 6.43 2.06 6.96
N GLU A 86 5.56 2.56 7.83
CA GLU A 86 5.25 3.98 7.95
C GLU A 86 6.49 4.80 8.34
N ALA A 87 7.27 4.33 9.32
CA ALA A 87 8.53 4.95 9.74
C ALA A 87 9.53 5.06 8.58
N LEU A 88 9.77 3.97 7.85
CA LEU A 88 10.68 3.95 6.70
C LEU A 88 10.25 4.94 5.59
N LEU A 89 8.94 5.10 5.36
CA LEU A 89 8.42 6.06 4.39
C LEU A 89 8.56 7.52 4.83
N ASN A 90 8.53 7.77 6.13
CA ASN A 90 8.74 9.10 6.70
C ASN A 90 10.21 9.51 6.67
N GLU A 91 11.14 8.57 6.91
CA GLU A 91 12.58 8.82 6.80
C GLU A 91 13.01 9.21 5.37
N THR A 92 12.30 8.71 4.36
CA THR A 92 12.57 9.07 2.95
C THR A 92 12.27 10.55 2.63
N ARG A 93 11.66 11.33 3.54
CA ARG A 93 11.35 12.76 3.33
C ARG A 93 12.55 13.72 3.47
N GLU A 94 13.67 13.26 4.01
CA GLU A 94 14.79 14.15 4.41
C GLU A 94 15.88 14.32 3.33
N HIS A 95 15.59 14.09 2.04
CA HIS A 95 16.55 14.29 0.94
C HIS A 95 15.95 14.99 -0.27
#